data_AF-A0A558BYY8-F1
#
_entry.id   AF-A0A558BYY8-F1
#
_cell.length_a   1.000
_cell.length_b   1.000
_cell.length_c   1.000
_cell.angle_alpha   90.00
_cell.angle_beta   90.00
_cell.angle_gamma   90.00
#
_symmetry.space_group_name_H-M   'P 1'
#
loop_
_entity.id
_entity.type
_entity.pdbx_description
1 polymer ?
#
loop_
_entity_poly.entity_id
_entity_poly.type
_entity_poly.pdbx_seq_one_letter_code
_entity_poly.pdbx_strand_id
1 'polypeptide(L)'
;MQGYTLFGTQLNPQLVYYPIKDLRLEAGVFLWKDFGNSQLRQVRPTFRATWTKGNQQFIFGNIRPHLNHNYIEPLLDFEQVILKPLEEGLQYRLNSKRVFLDVWVDWLRQEYPGSNYQEQIAGGLSSSFQLTGDNSPVQVSIPLQFTARHAGGQIDTLHAPIQTLFNYAGGVVARLPLRGRVLQAVRLNAYGLLFDDHSMGNYRLPFQNGNGLYLNGTLEMRYADLMLSYWQGHRFYAPLGGNYYQSVAAREGTPGYTDPERRLLLVRLLRDFRISDAAAVTVRVEPVYDFNAKLLDFSFGVYFNFRQEWLLGNVGRRVRVGQ
;
A
#
# COMPACT_ATOMS: atom_id res chain seq x y z
N MET A 1 5.29 19.24 6.59
CA MET A 1 5.91 18.60 5.42
C MET A 1 6.13 19.69 4.37
N GLN A 2 7.11 19.56 3.48
CA GLN A 2 7.16 20.43 2.29
C GLN A 2 6.31 19.80 1.18
N GLY A 3 5.51 20.61 0.49
CA GLY A 3 4.72 20.14 -0.66
C GLY A 3 5.60 19.83 -1.86
N TYR A 4 5.21 18.82 -2.64
CA TYR A 4 5.91 18.43 -3.86
C TYR A 4 4.91 17.92 -4.91
N THR A 5 5.39 17.70 -6.14
CA THR A 5 4.54 17.26 -7.27
C THR A 5 5.13 16.02 -7.92
N LEU A 6 4.27 15.04 -8.19
CA LEU A 6 4.58 13.84 -8.94
C LEU A 6 3.76 13.84 -10.23
N PHE A 7 4.42 14.03 -11.38
CA PHE A 7 3.74 14.08 -12.66
C PHE A 7 4.55 13.39 -13.77
N GLY A 8 3.97 12.35 -14.35
CA GLY A 8 4.67 11.49 -15.28
C GLY A 8 3.84 10.29 -15.72
N THR A 9 4.53 9.32 -16.31
CA THR A 9 3.96 8.06 -16.76
C THR A 9 4.80 6.87 -16.30
N GLN A 10 4.11 5.78 -16.00
CA GLN A 10 4.69 4.48 -15.69
C GLN A 10 4.12 3.45 -16.65
N LEU A 11 4.97 2.65 -17.27
CA LEU A 11 4.59 1.64 -18.25
C LEU A 11 5.29 0.31 -17.93
N ASN A 12 4.54 -0.79 -17.95
CA ASN A 12 5.09 -2.13 -17.72
C ASN A 12 4.56 -3.12 -18.76
N PRO A 13 4.99 -3.06 -20.03
CA PRO A 13 4.69 -4.10 -21.01
C PRO A 13 5.26 -5.45 -20.56
N GLN A 14 4.46 -6.50 -20.67
CA GLN A 14 4.84 -7.85 -20.25
C GLN A 14 4.36 -8.89 -21.26
N LEU A 15 5.18 -9.93 -21.46
CA LEU A 15 4.80 -11.18 -22.08
C LEU A 15 4.33 -12.15 -21.00
N VAL A 16 3.26 -12.87 -21.29
CA VAL A 16 2.64 -13.82 -20.35
C VAL A 16 2.67 -15.22 -20.95
N TYR A 17 3.16 -16.18 -20.19
CA TYR A 17 3.24 -17.59 -20.56
C TYR A 17 2.59 -18.47 -19.48
N TYR A 18 1.79 -19.45 -19.91
CA TYR A 18 1.12 -20.41 -19.03
C TYR A 18 1.65 -21.82 -19.32
N PRO A 19 2.75 -22.25 -18.69
CA PRO A 19 3.27 -23.61 -18.89
C PRO A 19 2.29 -24.70 -18.46
N ILE A 20 1.47 -24.43 -17.43
CA ILE A 20 0.37 -25.27 -16.97
C ILE A 20 -0.81 -24.38 -16.53
N LYS A 21 -2.00 -24.97 -16.37
CA LYS A 21 -3.25 -24.22 -16.08
C LYS A 21 -3.19 -23.27 -14.87
N ASP A 22 -2.41 -23.64 -13.86
CA ASP A 22 -2.37 -23.00 -12.55
C ASP A 22 -1.11 -22.13 -12.36
N LEU A 23 -0.20 -22.11 -13.35
CA LEU A 23 1.05 -21.36 -13.29
C LEU A 23 1.07 -20.29 -14.41
N ARG A 24 1.20 -19.03 -14.00
CA ARG A 24 1.37 -17.86 -14.89
C ARG A 24 2.78 -17.33 -14.71
N LEU A 25 3.54 -17.27 -15.79
CA LEU A 25 4.87 -16.66 -15.86
C LEU A 25 4.78 -15.35 -16.66
N GLU A 26 5.38 -14.30 -16.15
CA GLU A 26 5.43 -12.98 -16.79
C GLU A 26 6.87 -12.51 -16.87
N ALA A 27 7.23 -11.93 -18.00
CA ALA A 27 8.51 -11.26 -18.20
C ALA A 27 8.30 -9.96 -18.99
N GLY A 28 8.94 -8.87 -18.59
CA GLY A 28 8.73 -7.58 -19.22
C GLY A 28 9.76 -6.52 -18.83
N VAL A 29 9.43 -5.27 -19.11
CA VAL A 29 10.26 -4.11 -18.77
C VAL A 29 9.39 -3.01 -18.20
N PHE A 30 9.76 -2.51 -17.03
CA PHE A 30 9.18 -1.34 -16.42
C PHE A 30 9.93 -0.09 -16.86
N LEU A 31 9.17 0.92 -17.28
CA LEU A 31 9.64 2.23 -17.73
C LEU A 31 8.93 3.31 -16.93
N TRP A 32 9.70 4.21 -16.31
CA TRP A 32 9.17 5.37 -15.60
C TRP A 32 9.75 6.66 -16.16
N LYS A 33 8.87 7.56 -16.55
CA LYS A 33 9.19 8.89 -17.04
C LYS A 33 8.49 9.97 -16.22
N ASP A 34 9.24 10.87 -15.62
CA ASP A 34 8.70 12.13 -15.11
C ASP A 34 8.64 13.16 -16.24
N PHE A 35 7.50 13.84 -16.38
CA PHE A 35 7.32 14.86 -17.41
C PHE A 35 8.19 16.10 -17.11
N GLY A 36 8.68 16.75 -18.16
CA GLY A 36 9.64 17.87 -18.05
C GLY A 36 11.11 17.45 -18.00
N ASN A 37 11.42 16.19 -17.65
CA ASN A 37 12.79 15.66 -17.73
C ASN A 37 13.08 15.09 -19.12
N SER A 38 14.35 15.03 -19.55
CA SER A 38 14.75 14.44 -20.84
C SER A 38 14.98 12.93 -20.78
N GLN A 39 15.46 12.41 -19.65
CA GLN A 39 15.76 11.00 -19.44
C GLN A 39 14.63 10.23 -18.74
N LEU A 40 14.62 8.90 -18.89
CA LEU A 40 13.79 8.03 -18.06
C LEU A 40 14.33 8.04 -16.62
N ARG A 41 13.43 8.08 -15.64
CA ARG A 41 13.78 7.99 -14.22
C ARG A 41 14.22 6.58 -13.84
N GLN A 42 13.58 5.58 -14.44
CA GLN A 42 13.89 4.18 -14.15
C GLN A 42 13.55 3.28 -15.34
N VAL A 43 14.42 2.30 -15.59
CA VAL A 43 14.21 1.19 -16.51
C VAL A 43 14.60 -0.09 -15.78
N ARG A 44 13.67 -1.04 -15.63
CA ARG A 44 13.92 -2.28 -14.87
C ARG A 44 13.28 -3.47 -15.56
N PRO A 45 13.96 -4.62 -15.66
CA PRO A 45 13.29 -5.84 -16.07
C PRO A 45 12.26 -6.24 -15.00
N THR A 46 11.15 -6.84 -15.44
CA THR A 46 10.15 -7.40 -14.52
C THR A 46 9.96 -8.88 -14.79
N PHE A 47 9.90 -9.68 -13.74
CA PHE A 47 9.65 -11.12 -13.77
C PHE A 47 8.66 -11.49 -12.69
N ARG A 48 7.62 -12.25 -13.03
CA ARG A 48 6.67 -12.76 -12.03
C ARG A 48 6.31 -14.20 -12.33
N ALA A 49 6.36 -15.05 -11.31
CA ALA A 49 5.73 -16.36 -11.34
C ALA A 49 4.56 -16.37 -10.35
N THR A 50 3.35 -16.63 -10.84
CA THR A 50 2.14 -16.76 -10.02
C THR A 50 1.60 -18.18 -10.12
N TRP A 51 1.64 -18.92 -9.02
CA TRP A 51 0.98 -20.21 -8.90
C TRP A 51 -0.33 -20.06 -8.12
N THR A 52 -1.45 -20.48 -8.73
CA THR A 52 -2.79 -20.35 -8.15
C THR A 52 -3.42 -21.71 -7.94
N LYS A 53 -3.85 -22.01 -6.71
CA LYS A 53 -4.56 -23.25 -6.37
C LYS A 53 -5.80 -22.92 -5.56
N GLY A 54 -6.98 -23.03 -6.17
CA GLY A 54 -8.24 -22.65 -5.55
C GLY A 54 -8.25 -21.16 -5.17
N ASN A 55 -8.36 -20.87 -3.88
CA ASN A 55 -8.35 -19.52 -3.34
C ASN A 55 -6.95 -19.02 -2.88
N GLN A 56 -5.91 -19.81 -3.10
CA GLN A 56 -4.54 -19.51 -2.70
C GLN A 56 -3.69 -19.07 -3.90
N GLN A 57 -2.80 -18.11 -3.69
CA GLN A 57 -1.80 -17.69 -4.67
C GLN A 57 -0.43 -17.57 -4.03
N PHE A 58 0.58 -18.10 -4.70
CA PHE A 58 2.00 -17.90 -4.39
C PHE A 58 2.62 -17.09 -5.54
N ILE A 59 3.27 -15.99 -5.21
CA ILE A 59 3.81 -15.03 -6.18
C ILE A 59 5.29 -14.82 -5.86
N PHE A 60 6.13 -14.97 -6.88
CA PHE A 60 7.59 -14.83 -6.81
C PHE A 60 8.07 -13.79 -7.82
N GLY A 61 9.13 -13.06 -7.50
CA GLY A 61 9.68 -11.99 -8.33
C GLY A 61 8.97 -10.68 -8.04
N ASN A 62 8.46 -9.98 -9.05
CA ASN A 62 7.68 -8.77 -8.82
C ASN A 62 6.33 -9.14 -8.21
N ILE A 63 6.12 -8.86 -6.92
CA ILE A 63 4.86 -9.16 -6.22
C ILE A 63 3.77 -8.15 -6.61
N ARG A 64 2.56 -8.26 -6.06
CA ARG A 64 1.48 -7.28 -6.32
C ARG A 64 1.66 -6.07 -5.40
N PRO A 65 2.00 -4.89 -5.93
CA PRO A 65 2.54 -3.82 -5.08
C PRO A 65 1.45 -2.98 -4.39
N HIS A 66 1.83 -2.37 -3.27
CA HIS A 66 1.14 -1.25 -2.60
C HIS A 66 -0.34 -1.46 -2.28
N LEU A 67 -1.23 -0.76 -2.98
CA LEU A 67 -2.69 -0.76 -2.78
C LEU A 67 -3.28 -2.17 -2.88
N ASN A 68 -2.60 -3.11 -3.52
CA ASN A 68 -3.02 -4.51 -3.60
C ASN A 68 -2.96 -5.26 -2.27
N HIS A 69 -2.22 -4.74 -1.28
CA HIS A 69 -2.07 -5.32 0.04
C HIS A 69 -3.19 -4.93 1.02
N ASN A 70 -4.05 -3.97 0.66
CA ASN A 70 -5.20 -3.53 1.48
C ASN A 70 -4.83 -3.00 2.89
N TYR A 71 -3.69 -2.30 3.02
CA TYR A 71 -3.34 -1.63 4.27
C TYR A 71 -4.13 -0.33 4.49
N ILE A 72 -4.25 0.07 5.75
CA ILE A 72 -4.62 1.44 6.08
C ILE A 72 -3.43 2.37 5.81
N GLU A 73 -3.72 3.61 5.42
CA GLU A 73 -2.70 4.59 5.03
C GLU A 73 -1.63 4.86 6.10
N PRO A 74 -1.94 4.88 7.42
CA PRO A 74 -0.90 4.98 8.44
C PRO A 74 0.15 3.86 8.44
N LEU A 75 -0.12 2.70 7.82
CA LEU A 75 0.82 1.57 7.72
C LEU A 75 1.45 1.43 6.34
N LEU A 76 0.73 1.79 5.27
CA LEU A 76 1.27 1.79 3.91
C LEU A 76 0.75 3.01 3.13
N ASP A 77 1.66 3.88 2.75
CA ASP A 77 1.34 5.10 2.00
C ASP A 77 0.85 4.76 0.59
N PHE A 78 -0.24 5.39 0.18
CA PHE A 78 -0.76 5.23 -1.18
C PHE A 78 0.17 5.85 -2.23
N GLU A 79 0.94 6.89 -1.88
CA GLU A 79 1.87 7.56 -2.80
C GLU A 79 2.97 6.61 -3.29
N GLN A 80 3.20 5.49 -2.57
CA GLN A 80 4.11 4.42 -3.00
C GLN A 80 3.75 3.88 -4.38
N VAL A 81 2.48 3.93 -4.79
CA VAL A 81 2.06 3.58 -6.16
C VAL A 81 2.80 4.39 -7.24
N ILE A 82 3.19 5.63 -6.93
CA ILE A 82 4.02 6.44 -7.81
C ILE A 82 5.50 6.34 -7.43
N LEU A 83 5.83 6.40 -6.14
CA LEU A 83 7.21 6.56 -5.67
C LEU A 83 8.04 5.27 -5.75
N LYS A 84 7.41 4.11 -5.65
CA LYS A 84 8.08 2.81 -5.58
C LYS A 84 7.30 1.70 -6.30
N PRO A 85 6.89 1.90 -7.56
CA PRO A 85 5.86 1.11 -8.26
C PRO A 85 6.12 -0.40 -8.41
N LEU A 86 7.34 -0.86 -8.11
CA LEU A 86 7.75 -2.25 -8.13
C LEU A 86 8.17 -2.70 -6.73
N GLU A 87 7.69 -3.87 -6.35
CA GLU A 87 8.13 -4.62 -5.17
C GLU A 87 8.60 -6.00 -5.64
N GLU A 88 9.69 -6.51 -5.07
CA GLU A 88 10.43 -7.68 -5.53
C GLU A 88 10.70 -8.64 -4.37
N GLY A 89 10.06 -9.79 -4.40
CA GLY A 89 10.27 -10.82 -3.40
C GLY A 89 9.25 -11.93 -3.50
N LEU A 90 8.58 -12.19 -2.38
CA LEU A 90 7.67 -13.33 -2.21
C LEU A 90 6.35 -12.85 -1.63
N GLN A 91 5.25 -13.38 -2.12
CA GLN A 91 3.92 -13.06 -1.61
C GLN A 91 3.02 -14.30 -1.62
N TYR A 92 2.33 -14.52 -0.50
CA TYR A 92 1.28 -15.52 -0.34
C TYR A 92 -0.06 -14.82 -0.11
N ARG A 93 -1.09 -15.25 -0.82
CA ARG A 93 -2.44 -14.70 -0.71
C ARG A 93 -3.45 -15.81 -0.53
N LEU A 94 -4.39 -15.61 0.38
CA LEU A 94 -5.60 -16.41 0.54
C LEU A 94 -6.80 -15.48 0.42
N ASN A 95 -7.67 -15.74 -0.54
CA ASN A 95 -8.89 -14.95 -0.74
C ASN A 95 -10.13 -15.85 -0.75
N SER A 96 -10.72 -16.02 0.42
CA SER A 96 -11.94 -16.80 0.62
C SER A 96 -13.11 -15.88 0.99
N LYS A 97 -14.33 -16.43 1.03
CA LYS A 97 -15.52 -15.65 1.41
C LYS A 97 -15.43 -15.01 2.81
N ARG A 98 -14.73 -15.65 3.74
CA ARG A 98 -14.66 -15.20 5.15
C ARG A 98 -13.29 -14.73 5.61
N VAL A 99 -12.24 -15.09 4.87
CA VAL A 99 -10.86 -14.78 5.24
C VAL A 99 -10.14 -14.24 4.03
N PHE A 100 -9.64 -13.02 4.16
CA PHE A 100 -8.57 -12.47 3.34
C PHE A 100 -7.27 -12.52 4.14
N LEU A 101 -6.19 -12.95 3.50
CA LEU A 101 -4.83 -12.88 4.03
C LEU A 101 -3.87 -12.59 2.88
N ASP A 102 -2.96 -11.67 3.11
CA ASP A 102 -1.85 -11.32 2.24
C ASP A 102 -0.59 -11.17 3.07
N VAL A 103 0.42 -12.01 2.80
CA VAL A 103 1.71 -12.02 3.47
C VAL A 103 2.77 -11.80 2.41
N TRP A 104 3.65 -10.84 2.62
CA TRP A 104 4.61 -10.44 1.61
C TRP A 104 5.94 -10.01 2.22
N VAL A 105 6.98 -10.13 1.41
CA VAL A 105 8.32 -9.61 1.66
C VAL A 105 8.88 -9.05 0.37
N ASP A 106 9.58 -7.93 0.50
CA ASP A 106 10.14 -7.14 -0.58
C ASP A 106 11.59 -6.78 -0.22
N TRP A 107 12.52 -7.23 -1.06
CA TRP A 107 13.92 -6.90 -0.96
C TRP A 107 14.17 -5.52 -1.57
N LEU A 108 14.22 -4.51 -0.69
CA LEU A 108 14.49 -3.14 -1.09
C LEU A 108 15.92 -2.96 -1.62
N ARG A 109 16.87 -3.69 -1.02
CA ARG A 109 18.28 -3.67 -1.40
C ARG A 109 18.99 -4.93 -0.91
N GLN A 110 19.49 -5.75 -1.84
CA GLN A 110 20.32 -6.91 -1.53
C GLN A 110 21.76 -6.50 -1.18
N GLU A 111 22.25 -6.99 -0.05
CA GLU A 111 23.67 -6.88 0.35
C GLU A 111 24.51 -7.98 -0.30
N TYR A 112 25.75 -7.64 -0.61
CA TYR A 112 26.80 -8.56 -1.05
C TYR A 112 28.07 -8.34 -0.22
N PRO A 113 28.99 -9.32 -0.12
CA PRO A 113 30.24 -9.15 0.61
C PRO A 113 31.02 -7.91 0.17
N GLY A 114 31.44 -7.08 1.12
CA GLY A 114 32.18 -5.84 0.85
C GLY A 114 31.33 -4.66 0.38
N SER A 115 30.00 -4.76 0.46
CA SER A 115 29.10 -3.64 0.13
C SER A 115 29.30 -2.46 1.08
N ASN A 116 29.21 -1.23 0.57
CA ASN A 116 29.25 -0.02 1.40
C ASN A 116 27.85 0.41 1.87
N TYR A 117 26.95 -0.55 2.06
CA TYR A 117 25.55 -0.35 2.40
C TYR A 117 24.98 -1.59 3.09
N GLN A 118 23.98 -1.38 3.94
CA GLN A 118 23.22 -2.45 4.60
C GLN A 118 22.16 -3.06 3.68
N GLU A 119 21.88 -4.35 3.84
CA GLU A 119 20.68 -5.00 3.32
C GLU A 119 19.44 -4.26 3.82
N GLN A 120 18.44 -4.14 2.96
CA GLN A 120 17.15 -3.55 3.32
C GLN A 120 16.01 -4.44 2.85
N ILE A 121 15.16 -4.81 3.80
CA ILE A 121 14.01 -5.67 3.59
C ILE A 121 12.78 -5.00 4.18
N ALA A 122 11.68 -5.00 3.44
CA ALA A 122 10.37 -4.66 3.95
C ALA A 122 9.46 -5.89 3.84
N GLY A 123 8.48 -5.99 4.72
CA GLY A 123 7.48 -7.04 4.62
C GLY A 123 6.29 -6.77 5.50
N GLY A 124 5.29 -7.62 5.40
CA GLY A 124 4.11 -7.45 6.20
C GLY A 124 3.06 -8.53 6.01
N LEU A 125 2.02 -8.38 6.81
CA LEU A 125 0.79 -9.16 6.74
C LEU A 125 -0.41 -8.21 6.75
N SER A 126 -1.40 -8.49 5.91
CA SER A 126 -2.71 -7.85 5.93
C SER A 126 -3.78 -8.92 5.88
N SER A 127 -4.74 -8.87 6.80
CA SER A 127 -5.81 -9.85 6.88
C SER A 127 -7.14 -9.22 7.27
N SER A 128 -8.23 -9.88 6.91
CA SER A 128 -9.58 -9.51 7.29
C SER A 128 -10.44 -10.75 7.50
N PHE A 129 -11.07 -10.83 8.67
CA PHE A 129 -11.94 -11.92 9.07
C PHE A 129 -13.39 -11.45 9.11
N GLN A 130 -14.23 -11.95 8.21
CA GLN A 130 -15.65 -11.63 8.16
C GLN A 130 -16.37 -12.32 9.33
N LEU A 131 -17.01 -11.52 10.20
CA LEU A 131 -17.77 -12.02 11.35
C LEU A 131 -19.23 -12.31 11.01
N THR A 132 -19.84 -11.51 10.14
CA THR A 132 -21.25 -11.67 9.77
C THR A 132 -21.42 -12.56 8.53
N GLY A 133 -22.53 -13.32 8.46
CA GLY A 133 -22.83 -14.18 7.32
C GLY A 133 -23.29 -13.42 6.07
N ASP A 134 -23.31 -14.10 4.92
CA ASP A 134 -23.60 -13.54 3.60
C ASP A 134 -24.97 -12.80 3.52
N ASN A 135 -25.95 -13.21 4.33
CA ASN A 135 -27.30 -12.62 4.36
C ASN A 135 -27.48 -11.53 5.42
N SER A 136 -26.44 -11.16 6.16
CA SER A 136 -26.53 -10.14 7.20
C SER A 136 -26.80 -8.76 6.60
N PRO A 137 -27.71 -7.95 7.17
CA PRO A 137 -27.93 -6.57 6.73
C PRO A 137 -26.70 -5.67 6.96
N VAL A 138 -25.81 -6.07 7.88
CA VAL A 138 -24.53 -5.38 8.14
C VAL A 138 -23.37 -6.35 7.93
N GLN A 139 -22.38 -5.91 7.17
CA GLN A 139 -21.13 -6.62 6.99
C GLN A 139 -20.15 -6.14 8.06
N VAL A 140 -19.67 -7.03 8.92
CA VAL A 140 -18.67 -6.70 9.94
C VAL A 140 -17.46 -7.60 9.78
N SER A 141 -16.26 -7.02 9.77
CA SER A 141 -15.01 -7.75 9.78
C SER A 141 -14.00 -7.21 10.79
N ILE A 142 -13.08 -8.08 11.18
CA ILE A 142 -11.92 -7.74 12.00
C ILE A 142 -10.68 -7.74 11.09
N PRO A 143 -10.12 -6.58 10.77
CA PRO A 143 -8.83 -6.48 10.12
C PRO A 143 -7.68 -6.59 11.13
N LEU A 144 -6.62 -7.31 10.73
CA LEU A 144 -5.32 -7.31 11.40
C LEU A 144 -4.22 -7.05 10.38
N GLN A 145 -3.33 -6.11 10.69
CA GLN A 145 -2.26 -5.66 9.80
C GLN A 145 -0.94 -5.54 10.57
N PHE A 146 0.14 -5.88 9.88
CA PHE A 146 1.51 -5.81 10.36
C PHE A 146 2.42 -5.37 9.22
N THR A 147 3.39 -4.52 9.52
CA THR A 147 4.51 -4.22 8.63
C THR A 147 5.82 -4.21 9.40
N ALA A 148 6.89 -4.64 8.74
CA ALA A 148 8.24 -4.58 9.24
C ALA A 148 9.16 -3.93 8.21
N ARG A 149 10.14 -3.16 8.70
CA ARG A 149 11.30 -2.73 7.91
C ARG A 149 12.56 -3.08 8.65
N HIS A 150 13.43 -3.81 7.99
CA HIS A 150 14.76 -4.16 8.48
C HIS A 150 15.82 -3.48 7.61
N ALA A 151 16.81 -2.89 8.26
CA ALA A 151 18.02 -2.38 7.64
C ALA A 151 19.21 -2.86 8.49
N GLY A 152 20.04 -3.74 7.93
CA GLY A 152 21.12 -4.38 8.66
C GLY A 152 22.04 -5.12 7.71
N GLY A 153 23.08 -5.75 8.26
CA GLY A 153 24.07 -6.47 7.49
C GLY A 153 25.21 -6.91 8.39
N GLN A 154 25.90 -7.96 7.98
CA GLN A 154 27.09 -8.50 8.67
C GLN A 154 28.28 -8.66 7.72
N ILE A 155 28.06 -8.54 6.41
CA ILE A 155 29.05 -8.79 5.36
C ILE A 155 29.41 -7.51 4.59
N ASP A 156 28.83 -6.39 4.99
CA ASP A 156 29.11 -5.04 4.52
C ASP A 156 30.36 -4.45 5.19
N THR A 157 30.83 -3.33 4.68
CA THR A 157 31.97 -2.58 5.22
C THR A 157 31.56 -1.49 6.20
N LEU A 158 30.27 -1.38 6.53
CA LEU A 158 29.71 -0.34 7.39
C LEU A 158 29.48 -0.85 8.81
N HIS A 159 30.05 -0.17 9.80
CA HIS A 159 29.69 -0.38 11.20
C HIS A 159 28.44 0.42 11.61
N ALA A 160 27.43 0.47 10.74
CA ALA A 160 26.20 1.20 10.99
C ALA A 160 25.26 0.38 11.89
N PRO A 161 24.51 1.01 12.83
CA PRO A 161 23.55 0.29 13.66
C PRO A 161 22.48 -0.46 12.84
N ILE A 162 22.08 -1.64 13.31
CA ILE A 162 20.96 -2.38 12.71
C ILE A 162 19.65 -1.74 13.16
N GLN A 163 18.72 -1.54 12.22
CA GLN A 163 17.39 -1.02 12.51
C GLN A 163 16.30 -2.01 12.11
N THR A 164 15.40 -2.31 13.05
CA THR A 164 14.23 -3.16 12.82
C THR A 164 13.00 -2.50 13.41
N LEU A 165 12.07 -2.08 12.55
CA LEU A 165 10.88 -1.33 12.97
C LEU A 165 9.63 -2.14 12.67
N PHE A 166 8.76 -2.27 13.66
CA PHE A 166 7.50 -2.97 13.55
C PHE A 166 6.31 -2.02 13.73
N ASN A 167 5.28 -2.24 12.94
CA ASN A 167 4.00 -1.57 13.07
C ASN A 167 2.86 -2.58 13.04
N TYR A 168 1.87 -2.34 13.87
CA TYR A 168 0.70 -3.19 14.01
C TYR A 168 -0.56 -2.35 13.90
N ALA A 169 -1.61 -2.92 13.33
CA ALA A 169 -2.94 -2.36 13.42
C ALA A 169 -3.98 -3.47 13.57
N GLY A 170 -4.95 -3.25 14.45
CA GLY A 170 -6.13 -4.09 14.62
C GLY A 170 -7.36 -3.23 14.74
N GLY A 171 -8.51 -3.72 14.26
CA GLY A 171 -9.70 -2.88 14.24
C GLY A 171 -11.00 -3.61 14.00
N VAL A 172 -12.03 -2.82 13.73
CA VAL A 172 -13.37 -3.26 13.31
C VAL A 172 -13.75 -2.45 12.09
N VAL A 173 -14.25 -3.14 11.06
CA VAL A 173 -14.82 -2.55 9.86
C VAL A 173 -16.27 -2.98 9.77
N ALA A 174 -17.17 -2.00 9.69
CA ALA A 174 -18.59 -2.22 9.51
C ALA A 174 -19.06 -1.53 8.23
N ARG A 175 -19.81 -2.24 7.39
CA ARG A 175 -20.44 -1.70 6.18
C ARG A 175 -21.92 -2.01 6.21
N LEU A 176 -22.74 -0.98 6.10
CA LEU A 176 -24.19 -1.05 5.97
C LEU A 176 -24.59 -0.67 4.54
N PRO A 177 -24.97 -1.64 3.69
CA PRO A 177 -25.54 -1.37 2.39
C PRO A 177 -26.95 -0.77 2.56
N LEU A 178 -27.18 0.43 2.02
CA LEU A 178 -28.45 1.15 2.13
C LEU A 178 -29.36 0.96 0.90
N ARG A 179 -28.79 0.46 -0.22
CA ARG A 179 -29.51 0.22 -1.50
C ARG A 179 -30.26 1.46 -2.04
N GLY A 180 -29.87 2.66 -1.63
CA GLY A 180 -30.42 3.92 -2.15
C GLY A 180 -29.86 4.27 -3.52
N ARG A 181 -30.58 5.14 -4.27
CA ARG A 181 -30.17 5.57 -5.62
C ARG A 181 -28.92 6.45 -5.63
N VAL A 182 -28.75 7.28 -4.60
CA VAL A 182 -27.61 8.21 -4.46
C VAL A 182 -26.64 7.70 -3.41
N LEU A 183 -27.09 7.54 -2.16
CA LEU A 183 -26.32 6.96 -1.08
C LEU A 183 -26.50 5.43 -1.10
N GLN A 184 -25.42 4.71 -1.41
CA GLN A 184 -25.45 3.27 -1.66
C GLN A 184 -25.08 2.46 -0.42
N ALA A 185 -24.12 2.95 0.37
CA ALA A 185 -23.72 2.35 1.63
C ALA A 185 -23.04 3.37 2.57
N VAL A 186 -22.95 2.99 3.84
CA VAL A 186 -22.13 3.66 4.85
C VAL A 186 -21.10 2.66 5.36
N ARG A 187 -19.83 3.08 5.45
CA ARG A 187 -18.74 2.30 6.02
C ARG A 187 -18.15 3.02 7.22
N LEU A 188 -17.96 2.31 8.32
CA LEU A 188 -17.31 2.80 9.53
C LEU A 188 -16.14 1.90 9.86
N ASN A 189 -14.97 2.49 10.08
CA ASN A 189 -13.77 1.76 10.46
C ASN A 189 -13.16 2.39 11.71
N ALA A 190 -12.72 1.56 12.65
CA ALA A 190 -11.96 1.98 13.81
C ALA A 190 -10.75 1.07 13.99
N TYR A 191 -9.56 1.65 14.07
CA TYR A 191 -8.30 0.92 14.24
C TYR A 191 -7.52 1.48 15.44
N GLY A 192 -6.96 0.56 16.23
CA GLY A 192 -5.85 0.84 17.14
C GLY A 192 -4.54 0.42 16.48
N LEU A 193 -3.52 1.25 16.61
CA LEU A 193 -2.21 1.06 16.00
C LEU A 193 -1.11 1.10 17.04
N LEU A 194 -0.03 0.35 16.79
CA LEU A 194 1.19 0.32 17.59
C LEU A 194 2.42 0.45 16.69
N PHE A 195 3.47 1.05 17.25
CA PHE A 195 4.81 1.15 16.68
C PHE A 195 5.80 0.70 17.74
N ASP A 196 6.75 -0.15 17.36
CA ASP A 196 7.86 -0.61 18.21
C ASP A 196 9.17 -0.65 17.41
N ASP A 197 10.23 -0.09 18.00
CA ASP A 197 11.59 -0.13 17.49
C ASP A 197 12.37 -1.27 18.18
N HIS A 198 12.68 -2.32 17.41
CA HIS A 198 13.47 -3.48 17.84
C HIS A 198 14.92 -3.42 17.34
N SER A 199 15.45 -2.22 17.09
CA SER A 199 16.85 -2.01 16.72
C SER A 199 17.81 -2.49 17.82
N MET A 200 18.96 -3.01 17.42
CA MET A 200 20.02 -3.40 18.36
C MET A 200 21.15 -2.37 18.40
N GLY A 201 21.69 -2.13 19.59
CA GLY A 201 22.73 -1.14 19.82
C GLY A 201 22.15 0.25 20.07
N ASN A 202 22.09 1.10 19.04
CA ASN A 202 21.72 2.51 19.17
C ASN A 202 20.44 2.83 18.40
N TYR A 203 19.41 3.31 19.10
CA TYR A 203 18.19 3.83 18.51
C TYR A 203 18.47 5.09 17.68
N ARG A 204 17.91 5.14 16.47
CA ARG A 204 18.05 6.29 15.55
C ARG A 204 16.83 7.21 15.58
N LEU A 205 15.70 6.72 16.06
CA LEU A 205 14.46 7.48 16.13
C LEU A 205 14.34 8.20 17.47
N PRO A 206 13.67 9.37 17.52
CA PRO A 206 13.38 10.08 18.77
C PRO A 206 12.51 9.27 19.73
N PHE A 207 11.72 8.33 19.21
CA PHE A 207 10.80 7.48 19.95
C PHE A 207 11.02 6.03 19.56
N GLN A 208 11.00 5.13 20.55
CA GLN A 208 11.15 3.69 20.37
C GLN A 208 9.81 2.95 20.36
N ASN A 209 8.75 3.58 20.83
CA ASN A 209 7.40 3.06 20.75
C ASN A 209 6.38 4.19 20.60
N GLY A 210 5.21 3.83 20.10
CA GLY A 210 4.10 4.75 19.90
C GLY A 210 2.81 4.01 19.62
N ASN A 211 1.71 4.75 19.62
CA ASN A 211 0.39 4.21 19.33
C ASN A 211 -0.43 5.21 18.51
N GLY A 212 -1.55 4.73 17.98
CA GLY A 212 -2.48 5.60 17.27
C GLY A 212 -3.91 5.07 17.25
N LEU A 213 -4.85 6.00 17.09
CA LEU A 213 -6.26 5.76 16.83
C LEU A 213 -6.59 6.31 15.46
N TYR A 214 -7.16 5.45 14.61
CA TYR A 214 -7.60 5.84 13.27
C TYR A 214 -9.07 5.50 13.07
N LEU A 215 -9.90 6.55 12.95
CA LEU A 215 -11.34 6.44 12.77
C LEU A 215 -11.73 6.95 11.39
N ASN A 216 -12.58 6.21 10.70
CA ASN A 216 -13.03 6.57 9.35
C ASN A 216 -14.54 6.37 9.20
N GLY A 217 -15.21 7.36 8.62
CA GLY A 217 -16.57 7.24 8.12
C GLY A 217 -16.59 7.51 6.62
N THR A 218 -17.08 6.55 5.82
CA THR A 218 -17.22 6.68 4.37
C THR A 218 -18.69 6.62 3.98
N LEU A 219 -19.12 7.62 3.21
CA LEU A 219 -20.38 7.59 2.48
C LEU A 219 -20.08 7.15 1.06
N GLU A 220 -20.53 5.95 0.70
CA GLU A 220 -20.41 5.41 -0.66
C GLU A 220 -21.57 5.97 -1.48
N MET A 221 -21.28 6.85 -2.44
CA MET A 221 -22.31 7.48 -3.25
C MET A 221 -22.12 7.18 -4.74
N ARG A 222 -23.22 7.27 -5.49
CA ARG A 222 -23.23 7.01 -6.94
C ARG A 222 -22.17 7.81 -7.73
N TYR A 223 -21.91 9.05 -7.32
CA TYR A 223 -21.07 9.99 -8.09
C TYR A 223 -19.66 10.19 -7.52
N ALA A 224 -19.47 9.98 -6.22
CA ALA A 224 -18.18 10.07 -5.54
C ALA A 224 -18.31 9.45 -4.15
N ASP A 225 -17.19 8.95 -3.63
CA ASP A 225 -17.11 8.52 -2.24
C ASP A 225 -16.57 9.67 -1.39
N LEU A 226 -17.24 9.94 -0.27
CA LEU A 226 -16.81 10.93 0.71
C LEU A 226 -16.36 10.22 1.97
N MET A 227 -15.09 10.38 2.33
CA MET A 227 -14.51 9.80 3.54
C MET A 227 -14.06 10.90 4.49
N LEU A 228 -14.54 10.83 5.73
CA LEU A 228 -14.05 11.64 6.84
C LEU A 228 -13.18 10.75 7.73
N SER A 229 -11.96 11.20 8.01
CA SER A 229 -11.00 10.46 8.82
C SER A 229 -10.51 11.31 9.98
N TYR A 230 -10.44 10.72 11.17
CA TYR A 230 -9.77 11.31 12.33
C TYR A 230 -8.58 10.44 12.71
N TRP A 231 -7.43 11.09 12.88
CA TRP A 231 -6.20 10.47 13.36
C TRP A 231 -5.76 11.11 14.66
N GLN A 232 -5.35 10.28 15.60
CA GLN A 232 -4.63 10.68 16.79
C GLN A 232 -3.48 9.72 17.02
N GLY A 233 -2.24 10.19 16.89
CA GLY A 233 -1.03 9.42 17.09
C GLY A 233 -0.22 9.95 18.27
N HIS A 234 0.24 9.05 19.14
CA HIS A 234 1.21 9.33 20.19
C HIS A 234 2.56 8.70 19.81
N ARG A 235 3.57 9.53 19.52
CA ARG A 235 4.94 9.11 19.16
C ARG A 235 4.98 8.08 18.02
N PHE A 236 3.97 8.08 17.17
CA PHE A 236 3.78 7.05 16.15
C PHE A 236 4.75 7.25 15.00
N TYR A 237 5.35 6.16 14.51
CA TYR A 237 6.21 6.18 13.34
C TYR A 237 6.03 4.89 12.56
N ALA A 238 5.79 4.99 11.25
CA ALA A 238 5.66 3.83 10.37
C ALA A 238 6.44 4.11 9.08
N PRO A 239 7.58 3.43 8.83
CA PRO A 239 8.47 3.77 7.72
C PRO A 239 7.89 3.49 6.34
N LEU A 240 6.83 2.68 6.25
CA LEU A 240 6.11 2.40 5.01
C LEU A 240 4.80 3.19 4.91
N GLY A 241 4.34 3.79 6.00
CA GLY A 241 3.06 4.47 6.13
C GLY A 241 3.10 5.93 5.70
N GLY A 242 1.91 6.51 5.53
CA GLY A 242 1.72 7.88 5.10
C GLY A 242 2.41 8.88 6.02
N ASN A 243 3.22 9.75 5.43
CA ASN A 243 4.03 10.72 6.17
C ASN A 243 3.20 11.69 7.04
N TYR A 244 1.95 11.99 6.68
CA TYR A 244 1.08 12.82 7.51
C TYR A 244 0.87 12.23 8.91
N TYR A 245 0.86 10.91 9.05
CA TYR A 245 0.51 10.22 10.30
C TYR A 245 1.66 10.13 11.30
N GLN A 246 2.88 10.42 10.87
CA GLN A 246 4.09 10.21 11.66
C GLN A 246 4.36 11.38 12.62
N SER A 247 4.81 11.06 13.83
CA SER A 247 5.26 12.01 14.86
C SER A 247 6.69 12.51 14.65
N VAL A 248 7.37 12.05 13.60
CA VAL A 248 8.71 12.46 13.20
C VAL A 248 8.62 13.05 11.81
N ALA A 249 9.37 14.11 11.55
CA ALA A 249 9.41 14.70 10.22
C ALA A 249 9.85 13.68 9.15
N ALA A 250 9.12 13.67 8.03
CA ALA A 250 9.55 12.97 6.83
C ALA A 250 10.91 13.50 6.35
N ARG A 251 11.59 12.74 5.49
CA ARG A 251 12.90 13.10 4.94
C ARG A 251 12.92 14.48 4.27
N GLU A 252 11.85 14.85 3.59
CA GLU A 252 11.67 16.14 2.91
C GLU A 252 11.13 17.25 3.86
N GLY A 253 10.99 16.95 5.15
CA GLY A 253 10.56 17.88 6.18
C GLY A 253 11.73 18.57 6.89
N THR A 254 11.41 19.33 7.95
CA THR A 254 12.42 19.98 8.79
C THR A 254 13.20 18.94 9.59
N PRO A 255 14.53 18.79 9.41
CA PRO A 255 15.32 17.83 10.16
C PRO A 255 15.20 18.02 11.66
N GLY A 256 15.00 16.92 12.40
CA GLY A 256 14.88 16.92 13.87
C GLY A 256 13.52 17.39 14.40
N TYR A 257 12.58 17.83 13.54
CA TYR A 257 11.23 18.17 14.00
C TYR A 257 10.47 16.92 14.45
N THR A 258 9.76 17.06 15.57
CA THR A 258 8.87 16.03 16.12
C THR A 258 7.55 16.66 16.55
N ASP A 259 6.48 15.87 16.42
CA ASP A 259 5.15 16.19 16.92
C ASP A 259 4.61 14.96 17.66
N PRO A 260 4.92 14.83 18.96
CA PRO A 260 4.62 13.62 19.72
C PRO A 260 3.12 13.29 19.82
N GLU A 261 2.22 14.25 19.65
CA GLU A 261 0.77 14.10 19.88
C GLU A 261 -0.04 14.51 18.65
N ARG A 262 0.21 13.85 17.52
CA ARG A 262 -0.27 14.29 16.23
C ARG A 262 -1.76 14.04 16.05
N ARG A 263 -2.54 15.10 15.83
CA ARG A 263 -3.99 15.01 15.60
C ARG A 263 -4.38 15.62 14.27
N LEU A 264 -5.08 14.86 13.45
CA LEU A 264 -5.46 15.27 12.09
C LEU A 264 -6.93 14.99 11.83
N LEU A 265 -7.55 15.87 11.05
CA LEU A 265 -8.82 15.62 10.39
C LEU A 265 -8.59 15.62 8.88
N LEU A 266 -8.99 14.55 8.21
CA LEU A 266 -8.85 14.42 6.76
C LEU A 266 -10.23 14.26 6.14
N VAL A 267 -10.49 15.00 5.08
CA VAL A 267 -11.63 14.75 4.19
C VAL A 267 -11.08 14.25 2.88
N ARG A 268 -11.60 13.14 2.36
CA ARG A 268 -11.21 12.61 1.06
C ARG A 268 -12.43 12.49 0.17
N LEU A 269 -12.33 13.09 -1.01
CA LEU A 269 -13.27 12.89 -2.09
C LEU A 269 -12.59 12.01 -3.15
N LEU A 270 -13.14 10.85 -3.43
CA LEU A 270 -12.60 9.92 -4.42
C LEU A 270 -13.64 9.59 -5.49
N ARG A 271 -13.19 9.54 -6.74
CA ARG A 271 -14.01 9.07 -7.86
C ARG A 271 -13.21 8.35 -8.92
N ASP A 272 -13.63 7.12 -9.21
CA ASP A 272 -13.25 6.38 -10.41
C ASP A 272 -14.26 6.59 -11.54
N PHE A 273 -13.82 7.29 -12.58
CA PHE A 273 -14.50 7.41 -13.86
C PHE A 273 -14.10 6.23 -14.75
N ARG A 274 -14.91 5.19 -14.76
CA ARG A 274 -14.72 4.03 -15.65
C ARG A 274 -14.97 4.43 -17.11
N ILE A 275 -13.97 4.20 -17.96
CA ILE A 275 -14.05 4.41 -19.42
C ILE A 275 -14.36 3.09 -20.11
N SER A 276 -13.70 2.01 -19.68
CA SER A 276 -13.93 0.63 -20.11
C SER A 276 -13.47 -0.33 -19.02
N ASP A 277 -13.57 -1.64 -19.26
CA ASP A 277 -13.00 -2.65 -18.35
C ASP A 277 -11.46 -2.55 -18.22
N ALA A 278 -10.81 -1.98 -19.23
CA ALA A 278 -9.36 -1.84 -19.31
C ALA A 278 -8.85 -0.46 -18.87
N ALA A 279 -9.72 0.55 -18.74
CA ALA A 279 -9.33 1.94 -18.55
C ALA A 279 -10.23 2.70 -17.57
N ALA A 280 -9.62 3.45 -16.66
CA ALA A 280 -10.32 4.34 -15.74
C ALA A 280 -9.49 5.59 -15.43
N VAL A 281 -10.18 6.68 -15.13
CA VAL A 281 -9.58 7.88 -14.54
C VAL A 281 -10.00 7.99 -13.09
N THR A 282 -9.05 8.02 -12.17
CA THR A 282 -9.28 8.22 -10.75
C THR A 282 -8.96 9.66 -10.38
N VAL A 283 -9.88 10.35 -9.73
CA VAL A 283 -9.68 11.69 -9.18
C VAL A 283 -9.78 11.63 -7.66
N ARG A 284 -8.86 12.31 -6.98
CA ARG A 284 -8.76 12.38 -5.52
C ARG A 284 -8.48 13.81 -5.08
N VAL A 285 -9.21 14.27 -4.07
CA VAL A 285 -9.00 15.56 -3.41
C VAL A 285 -8.99 15.34 -1.90
N GLU A 286 -7.97 15.84 -1.21
CA GLU A 286 -7.82 15.59 0.22
C GLU A 286 -7.32 16.81 1.00
N PRO A 287 -8.21 17.68 1.48
CA PRO A 287 -7.84 18.62 2.52
C PRO A 287 -7.55 17.88 3.83
N VAL A 288 -6.48 18.31 4.50
CA VAL A 288 -6.00 17.78 5.78
C VAL A 288 -5.84 18.93 6.75
N TYR A 289 -6.53 18.88 7.89
CA TYR A 289 -6.35 19.85 8.96
C TYR A 289 -5.52 19.26 10.08
N ASP A 290 -4.38 19.87 10.36
CA ASP A 290 -3.51 19.55 11.48
C ASP A 290 -3.90 20.40 12.69
N PHE A 291 -4.44 19.77 13.73
CA PHE A 291 -4.91 20.47 14.93
C PHE A 291 -3.77 21.07 15.76
N ASN A 292 -2.58 20.48 15.69
CA ASN A 292 -1.43 20.89 16.48
C ASN A 292 -0.77 22.12 15.84
N ALA A 293 -0.53 22.04 14.53
CA ALA A 293 0.02 23.15 13.76
C ALA A 293 -1.02 24.23 13.43
N LYS A 294 -2.32 23.94 13.59
CA LYS A 294 -3.45 24.78 13.14
C LYS A 294 -3.32 25.15 11.67
N LEU A 295 -2.96 24.16 10.86
CA LEU A 295 -2.68 24.31 9.44
C LEU A 295 -3.67 23.49 8.62
N LEU A 296 -4.20 24.09 7.56
CA LEU A 296 -4.91 23.37 6.50
C LEU A 296 -3.93 23.10 5.35
N ASP A 297 -3.71 21.83 5.07
CA ASP A 297 -2.94 21.32 3.93
C ASP A 297 -3.88 20.63 2.93
N PHE A 298 -3.39 20.30 1.74
CA PHE A 298 -4.18 19.62 0.72
C PHE A 298 -3.35 18.75 -0.22
N SER A 299 -3.93 17.65 -0.68
CA SER A 299 -3.43 16.88 -1.81
C SER A 299 -4.47 16.81 -2.94
N PHE A 300 -3.98 16.70 -4.18
CA PHE A 300 -4.79 16.49 -5.36
C PHE A 300 -4.14 15.42 -6.24
N GLY A 301 -4.93 14.47 -6.72
CA GLY A 301 -4.45 13.38 -7.57
C GLY A 301 -5.39 13.12 -8.73
N VAL A 302 -4.82 12.95 -9.93
CA VAL A 302 -5.51 12.44 -11.12
C VAL A 302 -4.67 11.33 -11.72
N TYR A 303 -5.26 10.15 -11.84
CA TYR A 303 -4.58 8.96 -12.32
C TYR A 303 -5.34 8.40 -13.52
N PHE A 304 -4.67 8.29 -14.67
CA PHE A 304 -5.17 7.49 -15.77
C PHE A 304 -4.58 6.09 -15.66
N ASN A 305 -5.43 5.10 -15.41
CA ASN A 305 -5.03 3.70 -15.29
C ASN A 305 -5.48 2.94 -16.53
N PHE A 306 -4.54 2.24 -17.17
CA PHE A 306 -4.80 1.36 -18.30
C PHE A 306 -4.15 -0.01 -18.09
N ARG A 307 -4.94 -1.07 -18.25
CA ARG A 307 -4.47 -2.45 -18.18
C ARG A 307 -5.24 -3.31 -19.17
N GLN A 308 -4.52 -3.88 -20.13
CA GLN A 308 -5.07 -4.77 -21.15
C GLN A 308 -4.17 -5.98 -21.33
N GLU A 309 -4.77 -7.14 -21.57
CA GLU A 309 -4.08 -8.34 -22.02
C GLU A 309 -4.42 -8.59 -23.50
N TRP A 310 -3.40 -8.77 -24.33
CA TRP A 310 -3.54 -9.18 -25.72
C TRP A 310 -3.02 -10.60 -25.89
N LEU A 311 -3.81 -11.47 -26.49
CA LEU A 311 -3.38 -12.82 -26.82
C LEU A 311 -2.58 -12.76 -28.13
N LEU A 312 -1.25 -12.89 -28.04
CA LEU A 312 -0.36 -12.88 -29.21
C LEU A 312 -0.34 -14.24 -29.96
N GLY A 313 -0.78 -15.32 -29.32
CA GLY A 313 -0.88 -16.66 -29.92
C GLY A 313 -1.29 -17.72 -28.89
N ASN A 314 -2.00 -18.77 -29.33
CA ASN A 314 -2.54 -19.83 -28.47
C ASN A 314 -1.77 -21.14 -28.71
N VAL A 315 -0.71 -21.41 -27.95
CA VAL A 315 0.07 -22.66 -28.09
C VAL A 315 -0.56 -23.83 -27.31
N GLY A 316 -1.42 -23.54 -26.33
CA GLY A 316 -2.17 -24.55 -25.58
C GLY A 316 -3.65 -24.21 -25.56
N ARG A 317 -4.46 -24.90 -26.38
CA ARG A 317 -5.92 -24.79 -26.52
C ARG A 317 -6.62 -24.30 -25.24
N ARG A 318 -6.70 -22.99 -25.02
CA ARG A 318 -7.75 -22.40 -24.19
C ARG A 318 -8.94 -22.14 -25.08
N VAL A 319 -9.95 -23.00 -24.97
CA VAL A 319 -11.33 -22.61 -25.24
C VAL A 319 -11.67 -21.60 -24.15
N ARG A 320 -11.97 -20.36 -24.52
CA ARG A 320 -12.68 -19.43 -23.63
C ARG A 320 -14.03 -20.08 -23.32
N VAL A 321 -14.16 -20.72 -22.18
CA VAL A 321 -15.48 -20.99 -21.61
C VAL A 321 -15.80 -19.75 -20.80
N GLY A 322 -16.70 -18.93 -21.34
CA GLY A 322 -17.24 -17.78 -20.63
C GLY A 322 -17.98 -18.23 -19.38
N GLN A 323 -17.91 -17.39 -18.36
CA GLN A 323 -19.01 -17.01 -17.48
C GLN A 323 -18.63 -15.72 -16.76
#